data_AF-A0A817UM08-F1
#
_entry.id   AF-A0A817UM08-F1
#
_cell.length_a   1.000
_cell.length_b   1.000
_cell.length_c   1.000
_cell.angle_alpha   90.00
_cell.angle_beta   90.00
_cell.angle_gamma   90.00
#
_symmetry.space_group_name_H-M   'P 1'
#
loop_
_entity.id
_entity.type
_entity.pdbx_description
1 polymer ?
#
loop_
_entity_poly.entity_id
_entity_poly.type
_entity_poly.pdbx_seq_one_letter_code
_entity_poly.pdbx_strand_id
1 'polypeptide(L)'
;MLEPGTISWDDNYLCTNRDIGLVFSCNNGYQCNPNFKCTSTLEPAVEWWYDNALCLPIGSNVELAWSYCGSWGADWKCELVYDPASSSAFNDDYICWKEH
;
A
#
# COMPACT_ATOMS: atom_id res chain seq x y z
N MET A 1 -2.23 -8.84 -2.76
CA MET A 1 -0.89 -8.24 -2.91
C MET A 1 0.05 -9.39 -3.15
N LEU A 2 0.99 -9.29 -4.09
CA LEU A 2 1.87 -10.41 -4.43
C LEU A 2 3.31 -9.95 -4.29
N GLU A 3 3.99 -10.39 -3.24
CA GLU A 3 5.46 -10.40 -3.20
C GLU A 3 5.93 -11.83 -3.48
N PRO A 4 6.73 -12.08 -4.54
CA PRO A 4 7.30 -13.39 -4.75
C PRO A 4 8.44 -13.65 -3.76
N GLY A 5 8.11 -14.24 -2.61
CA GLY A 5 9.02 -14.73 -1.57
C GLY A 5 8.29 -15.70 -0.65
N THR A 6 8.97 -16.75 -0.18
CA THR A 6 8.37 -18.00 0.36
C THR A 6 7.56 -17.91 1.67
N ILE A 7 7.07 -16.74 2.11
CA ILE A 7 6.26 -16.62 3.34
C ILE A 7 5.13 -15.55 3.20
N SER A 8 3.88 -16.07 3.22
CA SER A 8 2.63 -15.51 3.79
C SER A 8 1.92 -14.26 3.26
N TRP A 9 2.29 -13.67 2.11
CA TRP A 9 1.51 -12.52 1.58
C TRP A 9 0.63 -12.83 0.35
N ASP A 10 0.63 -14.08 -0.12
CA ASP A 10 -0.08 -14.51 -1.34
C ASP A 10 -1.62 -14.48 -1.26
N ASP A 11 -2.17 -14.46 -0.05
CA ASP A 11 -3.61 -14.47 0.23
C ASP A 11 -4.14 -13.13 0.79
N ASN A 12 -3.31 -12.08 0.75
CA ASN A 12 -3.73 -10.76 1.22
C ASN A 12 -4.45 -9.99 0.12
N TYR A 13 -5.65 -9.51 0.43
CA TYR A 13 -6.49 -8.74 -0.50
C TYR A 13 -6.65 -7.31 0.00
N LEU A 14 -6.39 -6.36 -0.90
CA LEU A 14 -6.77 -4.97 -0.71
C LEU A 14 -8.02 -4.71 -1.56
N CYS A 15 -9.13 -4.41 -0.91
CA CYS A 15 -10.42 -4.25 -1.54
C CYS A 15 -10.88 -2.80 -1.49
N THR A 16 -11.51 -2.36 -2.58
CA THR A 16 -12.18 -1.06 -2.68
C THR A 16 -13.67 -1.28 -2.94
N ASN A 17 -14.52 -0.33 -2.56
CA ASN A 17 -15.97 -0.42 -2.78
C ASN A 17 -16.39 -0.20 -4.25
N ARG A 18 -15.44 0.18 -5.10
CA ARG A 18 -15.57 0.38 -6.55
C ARG A 18 -14.22 0.21 -7.22
N ASP A 19 -14.19 -0.03 -8.52
CA ASP A 19 -12.95 -0.02 -9.28
C ASP A 19 -12.40 1.42 -9.37
N ILE A 20 -11.18 1.61 -8.88
CA ILE A 20 -10.44 2.87 -8.93
C ILE A 20 -9.13 2.74 -9.73
N GLY A 21 -8.95 1.61 -10.44
CA GLY A 21 -7.72 1.28 -11.16
C GLY A 21 -6.52 1.00 -10.25
N LEU A 22 -6.76 0.68 -8.98
CA LEU A 22 -5.71 0.39 -8.01
C LEU A 22 -4.95 -0.86 -8.43
N VAL A 23 -3.63 -0.74 -8.55
CA VAL A 23 -2.73 -1.86 -8.81
C VAL A 23 -1.63 -1.92 -7.76
N PHE A 24 -1.31 -3.14 -7.33
CA PHE A 24 -0.14 -3.40 -6.51
C PHE A 24 1.09 -3.57 -7.41
N SER A 25 2.19 -2.94 -7.01
CA SER A 25 3.46 -2.97 -7.74
C SER A 25 4.56 -3.46 -6.83
N CYS A 26 5.16 -4.61 -7.14
CA CYS A 26 6.39 -5.11 -6.55
C CYS A 26 7.55 -4.98 -7.54
N ASN A 27 8.81 -5.11 -7.07
CA ASN A 27 10.00 -5.08 -7.93
C ASN A 27 10.08 -3.84 -8.85
N ASN A 28 9.60 -2.68 -8.37
CA ASN A 28 9.51 -1.42 -9.13
C ASN A 28 8.65 -1.46 -10.42
N GLY A 29 7.80 -2.47 -10.62
CA GLY A 29 7.12 -2.72 -11.90
C GLY A 29 6.29 -1.55 -12.46
N TYR A 30 5.24 -1.13 -11.76
CA TYR A 30 4.38 -0.01 -12.19
C TYR A 30 4.94 1.36 -11.79
N GLN A 31 5.91 1.41 -10.88
CA GLN A 31 6.50 2.66 -10.41
C GLN A 31 7.24 3.42 -11.52
N CYS A 32 7.75 2.72 -12.54
CA CYS A 32 8.34 3.34 -13.72
C CYS A 32 7.32 3.64 -14.84
N ASN A 33 6.05 3.29 -14.68
CA ASN A 33 5.03 3.52 -15.71
C ASN A 33 4.49 4.95 -15.60
N PRO A 34 4.60 5.78 -16.65
CA PRO A 34 4.19 7.18 -16.61
C PRO A 34 2.67 7.37 -16.53
N ASN A 35 1.86 6.31 -16.65
CA ASN A 35 0.41 6.39 -16.51
C ASN A 35 -0.07 6.22 -15.06
N PHE A 36 0.84 5.95 -14.11
CA PHE A 36 0.51 5.70 -12.72
C PHE A 36 1.23 6.66 -11.77
N LYS A 37 0.55 7.02 -10.69
CA LYS A 37 1.15 7.64 -9.50
C LYS A 37 1.17 6.59 -8.39
N CYS A 38 2.35 6.31 -7.87
CA CYS A 38 2.55 5.25 -6.89
C CYS A 38 2.90 5.81 -5.50
N THR A 39 2.32 5.22 -4.48
CA THR A 39 2.61 5.46 -3.06
C THR A 39 3.38 4.25 -2.55
N SER A 40 4.62 4.47 -2.11
CA SER A 40 5.45 3.40 -1.53
C SER A 40 4.80 2.85 -0.26
N THR A 41 4.79 1.52 -0.12
CA THR A 41 4.33 0.80 1.08
C THR A 41 5.53 0.35 1.91
N LEU A 42 6.47 1.28 2.10
CA LEU A 42 7.70 1.05 2.85
C LEU A 42 7.38 0.70 4.31
N GLU A 43 7.87 -0.45 4.74
CA GLU A 43 7.94 -0.82 6.15
C GLU A 43 9.42 -0.93 6.57
N PRO A 44 9.97 0.03 7.34
CA PRO A 44 11.39 0.09 7.65
C PRO A 44 11.96 -1.15 8.34
N ALA A 45 11.14 -1.94 9.06
CA ALA A 45 11.60 -3.18 9.68
C ALA A 45 11.72 -4.35 8.68
N VAL A 46 11.29 -4.17 7.42
CA VAL A 46 11.14 -5.24 6.43
C VAL A 46 11.76 -4.83 5.09
N GLU A 47 13.07 -5.08 4.93
CA GLU A 47 13.84 -4.63 3.76
C GLU A 47 13.29 -5.10 2.41
N TRP A 48 12.70 -6.30 2.35
CA TRP A 48 12.16 -6.83 1.09
C TRP A 48 10.92 -6.08 0.59
N TRP A 49 10.23 -5.30 1.43
CA TRP A 49 9.08 -4.48 1.04
C TRP A 49 9.46 -3.12 0.42
N TYR A 50 10.74 -2.79 0.33
CA TYR A 50 11.20 -1.45 -0.07
C TYR A 50 10.84 -1.11 -1.52
N ASP A 51 10.60 -2.11 -2.35
CA ASP A 51 10.23 -1.93 -3.76
C ASP A 51 8.73 -2.10 -4.02
N ASN A 52 7.92 -2.18 -2.95
CA ASN A 52 6.48 -2.23 -3.06
C ASN A 52 5.83 -0.86 -3.08
N ALA A 53 4.79 -0.76 -3.89
CA ALA A 53 3.94 0.41 -3.94
C ALA A 53 2.51 0.06 -4.35
N LEU A 54 1.59 0.93 -3.94
CA LEU A 54 0.23 0.99 -4.43
C LEU A 54 0.12 2.11 -5.46
N CYS A 55 -0.34 1.77 -6.65
CA CYS A 55 -0.37 2.67 -7.77
C CYS A 55 -1.81 2.93 -8.22
N LEU A 56 -2.12 4.20 -8.47
CA LEU A 56 -3.37 4.63 -9.08
C LEU A 56 -3.09 5.24 -10.46
N PRO A 57 -4.04 5.16 -11.41
CA PRO A 57 -3.93 5.87 -12.67
C PRO A 57 -3.80 7.37 -12.42
N ILE A 58 -2.99 8.05 -13.24
CA ILE A 58 -2.94 9.51 -13.22
C ILE A 58 -4.34 10.06 -13.51
N GLY A 59 -4.78 11.04 -12.71
CA GLY A 59 -6.12 11.61 -12.78
C GLY A 59 -7.17 10.88 -11.93
N SER A 60 -6.77 9.87 -11.13
CA SER A 60 -7.65 9.31 -10.11
C SER A 60 -8.17 10.39 -9.16
N ASN A 61 -9.46 10.32 -8.82
CA ASN A 61 -10.05 11.16 -7.76
C ASN A 61 -9.65 10.69 -6.36
N VAL A 62 -8.89 9.61 -6.24
CA VAL A 62 -8.36 9.10 -4.98
C VAL A 62 -6.90 9.49 -4.84
N GLU A 63 -6.55 10.03 -3.68
CA GLU A 63 -5.16 10.22 -3.26
C GLU A 63 -4.82 9.20 -2.18
N LEU A 64 -3.69 8.51 -2.32
CA LEU A 64 -3.21 7.51 -1.37
C LEU A 64 -2.02 8.02 -0.59
N ALA A 65 -1.99 7.67 0.70
CA ALA A 65 -0.84 7.83 1.58
C ALA A 65 -0.58 6.52 2.34
N TRP A 66 0.68 6.30 2.67
CA TRP A 66 1.13 5.21 3.53
C TRP A 66 1.74 5.80 4.80
N SER A 67 1.59 5.10 5.91
CA SER A 67 2.28 5.40 7.16
C SER A 67 2.74 4.10 7.79
N TYR A 68 3.98 4.07 8.26
CA TYR A 68 4.57 2.97 9.01
C TYR A 68 4.56 3.23 10.53
N CYS A 69 3.88 4.29 11.00
CA CYS A 69 3.91 4.71 12.40
C CYS A 69 2.62 5.38 12.89
N GLY A 70 1.47 4.89 12.44
CA GLY A 70 0.15 5.36 12.86
C GLY A 70 -0.63 6.15 11.80
N SER A 71 -1.90 6.43 12.10
CA SER A 71 -2.81 7.11 11.17
C SER A 71 -2.34 8.51 10.80
N TRP A 72 -2.60 8.89 9.54
CA TRP A 72 -2.54 10.30 9.13
C TRP A 72 -3.65 11.10 9.83
N GLY A 73 -3.46 12.43 9.93
CA GLY A 73 -4.38 13.33 10.63
C GLY A 73 -5.83 13.28 10.12
N ALA A 74 -6.74 13.93 10.86
CA ALA A 74 -8.20 13.76 10.75
C ALA A 74 -8.85 13.95 9.36
N ASP A 75 -8.16 14.58 8.40
CA ASP A 75 -8.66 14.73 7.04
C ASP A 75 -8.55 13.44 6.19
N TRP A 76 -7.82 12.44 6.68
CA TRP A 76 -7.61 11.18 5.98
C TRP A 76 -8.50 10.08 6.55
N LYS A 77 -9.04 9.25 5.65
CA LYS A 77 -9.61 7.95 6.05
C LYS A 77 -8.48 6.94 6.03
N CYS A 78 -8.27 6.22 7.14
CA CYS A 78 -7.15 5.31 7.28
C CYS A 78 -7.62 3.96 7.78
N GLU A 79 -7.05 2.90 7.22
CA GLU A 79 -7.26 1.53 7.65
C GLU A 79 -5.93 0.93 8.07
N LEU A 80 -5.94 0.21 9.19
CA LEU A 80 -4.77 -0.49 9.69
C LEU A 80 -4.43 -1.64 8.73
N VAL A 81 -3.19 -1.68 8.27
CA VAL A 81 -2.60 -2.85 7.62
C VAL A 81 -1.96 -3.68 8.72
N TYR A 82 -2.61 -4.80 9.03
CA TYR A 82 -2.22 -5.65 10.13
C TYR A 82 -1.81 -7.03 9.66
N ASP A 83 -0.58 -7.45 9.97
CA ASP A 83 -0.15 -8.85 9.83
C ASP A 83 -0.01 -9.50 11.22
N PRO A 84 -0.98 -10.32 11.65
CA PRO A 84 -0.92 -11.00 12.94
C PRO A 84 0.20 -12.05 13.04
N ALA A 85 0.76 -12.50 11.92
CA ALA A 85 1.87 -13.45 11.90
C ALA A 85 3.23 -12.75 12.12
N SER A 86 3.29 -11.43 11.91
CA SER A 86 4.47 -10.62 12.14
C SER A 86 4.46 -10.03 13.55
N SER A 87 5.46 -10.38 14.38
CA SER A 87 5.55 -9.89 15.75
C SER A 87 6.11 -8.48 15.89
N SER A 88 6.60 -7.86 14.80
CA SER A 88 7.39 -6.62 14.86
C SER A 88 7.27 -5.69 13.66
N ALA A 89 6.42 -6.01 12.69
CA ALA A 89 6.19 -5.20 11.48
C ALA A 89 4.71 -5.28 11.10
N PHE A 90 4.18 -4.27 10.41
CA PHE A 90 2.76 -4.19 10.03
C PHE A 90 1.81 -4.27 11.24
N ASN A 91 2.16 -3.65 12.37
CA ASN A 91 1.28 -3.56 13.55
C ASN A 91 0.82 -2.13 13.84
N ASP A 92 1.41 -1.14 13.18
CA ASP A 92 1.05 0.27 13.22
C ASP A 92 1.09 0.92 11.82
N ASP A 93 0.99 0.10 10.78
CA ASP A 93 0.97 0.54 9.40
C ASP A 93 -0.43 0.92 8.98
N TYR A 94 -0.58 2.02 8.27
CA TYR A 94 -1.88 2.49 7.78
C TYR A 94 -1.82 2.80 6.30
N ILE A 95 -2.80 2.28 5.58
CA ILE A 95 -3.17 2.81 4.27
C ILE A 95 -4.23 3.90 4.48
N CYS A 96 -3.94 5.09 3.96
CA CYS A 96 -4.79 6.25 4.09
C CYS A 96 -5.22 6.77 2.72
N TRP A 97 -6.44 7.30 2.62
CA TRP A 97 -6.93 7.91 1.40
C TRP A 97 -7.81 9.14 1.60
N LYS A 98 -7.86 9.97 0.55
CA LYS A 98 -8.79 11.08 0.34
C LYS A 98 -9.48 10.96 -1.01
N GLU A 99 -10.69 11.48 -1.09
CA GLU A 99 -11.44 11.61 -2.35
C GLU A 99 -11.58 13.10 -2.68
N HIS A 100 -11.44 13.43 -3.97
CA HIS A 100 -11.55 14.78 -4.53
C HIS A 100 -12.76 14.89 -5.46
#